data_AF-A0A5A9E7C4-F1
#
_entry.id   AF-A0A5A9E7C4-F1
#
_cell.length_a   1.000
_cell.length_b   1.000
_cell.length_c   1.000
_cell.angle_alpha   90.00
_cell.angle_beta   90.00
_cell.angle_gamma   90.00
#
_symmetry.space_group_name_H-M   'P 1'
#
loop_
_entity.id
_entity.type
_entity.pdbx_description
1 polymer ?
#
loop_
_entity_poly.entity_id
_entity_poly.type
_entity_poly.pdbx_seq_one_letter_code
_entity_poly.pdbx_strand_id
1 'polypeptide(L)' 'MENKNALLKLFYLNGSTEVVESNIKYKSDLKEKLMVQLRNNTQWIWVDDKAFNLNNVLNIEVHGKELKLEKLELKN' A
#
# COMPACT_ATOMS: atom_id res chain seq x y z
N MET A 1 20.66 -4.53 -5.01
CA MET A 1 19.81 -4.84 -3.83
C MET A 1 18.39 -4.95 -4.33
N GLU A 2 17.74 -6.11 -4.15
CA GLU A 2 16.31 -6.22 -4.48
C GLU A 2 15.52 -5.41 -3.47
N ASN A 3 14.77 -4.43 -3.96
CA ASN A 3 13.92 -3.63 -3.10
C ASN A 3 12.75 -4.49 -2.62
N LYS A 4 12.69 -4.74 -1.31
CA LYS A 4 11.67 -5.57 -0.65
C LYS A 4 10.45 -4.77 -0.21
N ASN A 5 10.42 -3.49 -0.57
CA ASN A 5 9.40 -2.55 -0.16
C ASN A 5 8.14 -2.68 -1.02
N ALA A 6 6.99 -2.48 -0.40
CA ALA A 6 5.71 -2.42 -1.08
C ALA A 6 5.62 -1.09 -1.85
N LEU A 7 5.01 -1.17 -3.04
CA LEU A 7 4.80 -0.02 -3.90
C LEU A 7 3.31 0.30 -3.93
N LEU A 8 3.01 1.58 -3.76
CA LEU A 8 1.71 2.16 -4.06
C LEU A 8 1.77 2.78 -5.46
N LYS A 9 0.78 2.48 -6.30
CA LYS A 9 0.55 3.22 -7.55
C LYS A 9 -0.82 3.89 -7.51
N LEU A 10 -0.84 5.18 -7.76
CA LEU A 10 -2.02 6.02 -7.83
C LEU A 10 -2.26 6.40 -9.30
N PHE A 11 -3.42 6.04 -9.83
CA PHE A 11 -3.83 6.37 -11.19
C PHE A 11 -4.84 7.51 -11.13
N TYR A 12 -4.52 8.65 -11.72
CA TYR A 12 -5.35 9.85 -11.65
C TYR A 12 -6.24 10.01 -12.89
N LEU A 13 -7.36 10.74 -12.74
CA LEU A 13 -8.31 11.04 -13.82
C LEU A 13 -7.67 11.73 -15.03
N ASN A 14 -6.61 12.51 -14.83
CA ASN A 14 -5.88 13.20 -15.90
C ASN A 14 -4.93 12.26 -16.69
N GLY A 15 -4.94 10.96 -16.41
CA GLY A 15 -4.07 9.96 -17.04
C GLY A 15 -2.66 9.88 -16.42
N SER A 16 -2.33 10.73 -15.45
CA SER A 16 -1.05 10.63 -14.74
C SER A 16 -1.03 9.46 -13.77
N THR A 17 0.18 8.93 -13.54
CA THR A 17 0.43 7.87 -12.56
C THR A 17 1.51 8.32 -11.61
N GLU A 18 1.26 8.17 -10.31
CA GLU A 18 2.27 8.39 -9.27
C GLU A 18 2.63 7.05 -8.63
N VAL A 19 3.93 6.80 -8.48
CA VAL A 19 4.46 5.58 -7.87
C VAL A 19 5.22 5.97 -6.63
N VAL A 20 4.85 5.35 -5.52
CA VAL A 20 5.42 5.63 -4.20
C VAL A 20 5.94 4.33 -3.64
N GLU A 21 7.22 4.34 -3.27
CA GLU A 21 7.80 3.27 -2.49
C GLU A 21 7.55 3.52 -1.01
N SER A 22 6.97 2.52 -0.33
CA SER A 22 6.74 2.57 1.10
C SER A 22 7.86 1.89 1.88
N ASN A 23 8.14 2.36 3.09
CA ASN A 23 9.00 1.65 4.04
C ASN A 23 8.36 0.32 4.54
N ILE A 24 7.10 0.05 4.19
CA ILE A 24 6.40 -1.19 4.50
C ILE A 24 6.83 -2.28 3.50
N LYS A 25 7.38 -3.38 4.00
CA LYS A 25 7.89 -4.48 3.15
C LYS A 25 6.78 -5.35 2.54
N TYR A 26 5.76 -5.67 3.33
CA TYR A 26 4.73 -6.61 2.92
C TYR A 26 3.55 -5.91 2.23
N LYS A 27 3.14 -6.45 1.08
CA LYS A 27 1.94 -5.98 0.35
C LYS A 27 0.68 -6.05 1.21
N SER A 28 0.53 -7.11 2.01
CA SER A 28 -0.63 -7.30 2.90
C SER A 28 -0.76 -6.15 3.88
N ASP A 29 0.36 -5.76 4.49
CA ASP A 29 0.39 -4.80 5.59
C ASP A 29 0.11 -3.39 5.06
N LEU A 30 0.69 -3.03 3.90
CA LEU A 30 0.37 -1.77 3.23
C LEU A 30 -1.10 -1.73 2.80
N LYS A 31 -1.62 -2.84 2.23
CA LYS A 31 -3.02 -2.94 1.83
C LYS A 31 -3.96 -2.80 3.03
N GLU A 32 -3.68 -3.47 4.14
CA GLU A 32 -4.49 -3.39 5.36
C GLU A 32 -4.51 -1.96 5.92
N LYS A 33 -3.33 -1.33 6.04
CA LYS A 33 -3.21 0.08 6.48
C LYS A 33 -4.03 1.03 5.60
N LEU A 34 -4.01 0.83 4.27
CA LEU A 34 -4.79 1.64 3.33
C LEU A 34 -6.29 1.37 3.47
N MET A 35 -6.71 0.11 3.61
CA MET A 35 -8.11 -0.25 3.79
C MET A 35 -8.71 0.35 5.06
N VAL A 36 -7.96 0.41 6.16
CA VAL A 36 -8.39 1.09 7.39
C VAL A 36 -8.66 2.57 7.14
N GLN A 37 -7.76 3.25 6.42
CA GLN A 37 -7.93 4.66 6.09
C GLN A 37 -9.14 4.89 5.17
N LEU A 38 -9.25 4.12 4.09
CA LEU A 38 -10.36 4.21 3.13
C LEU A 38 -11.73 3.93 3.77
N ARG A 39 -11.83 2.99 4.72
CA ARG A 39 -13.07 2.68 5.44
C ARG A 39 -13.57 3.85 6.28
N ASN A 40 -12.67 4.72 6.74
CA ASN A 40 -13.02 5.94 7.47
C ASN A 40 -13.42 7.09 6.53
N ASN A 41 -13.71 6.78 5.26
CA ASN A 41 -14.18 7.68 4.22
C ASN A 41 -13.28 8.93 4.05
N THR A 42 -11.97 8.71 4.09
CA THR A 42 -11.00 9.79 4.02
C THR A 42 -10.75 10.19 2.55
N GLN A 43 -10.87 11.50 2.27
CA GLN A 43 -10.35 12.11 1.03
C GLN A 43 -8.82 12.02 0.92
N TRP A 44 -8.15 11.54 1.97
CA TRP A 44 -6.71 11.47 2.08
C TRP A 44 -6.26 10.10 2.56
N ILE A 45 -5.12 9.63 2.05
CA ILE A 45 -4.41 8.49 2.60
C ILE A 45 -2.99 8.88 2.93
N TRP A 46 -2.44 8.19 3.93
CA TRP A 46 -1.08 8.35 4.41
C TRP A 46 -0.31 7.07 4.14
N VAL A 47 0.79 7.21 3.40
CA VAL A 47 1.81 6.19 3.24
C VAL A 47 3.11 6.76 3.77
N ASP A 48 3.62 6.14 4.83
CA ASP A 48 4.69 6.67 5.66
C ASP A 48 4.41 8.12 6.07
N ASP A 49 5.31 9.06 5.78
CA ASP A 49 5.17 10.48 6.13
C ASP A 49 4.53 11.32 5.01
N LYS A 50 3.99 10.69 3.96
CA LYS A 50 3.38 11.37 2.81
C LYS A 50 1.86 11.21 2.79
N ALA A 51 1.17 12.33 2.58
CA ALA A 51 -0.27 12.38 2.39
C ALA A 51 -0.62 12.48 0.89
N PHE A 52 -1.62 11.72 0.46
CA PHE A 52 -2.13 11.72 -0.90
C PHE A 52 -3.62 12.03 -0.91
N ASN A 53 -4.01 12.99 -1.75
CA ASN A 53 -5.41 13.35 -1.94
C ASN A 53 -6.06 12.41 -2.96
N LEU A 54 -7.22 11.86 -2.63
CA LEU A 54 -7.94 10.88 -3.43
C LEU A 54 -8.99 11.49 -4.38
N ASN A 55 -9.25 12.80 -4.35
CA ASN A 55 -10.34 13.44 -5.08
C ASN A 55 -10.29 13.20 -6.60
N ASN A 56 -9.10 12.94 -7.15
CA ASN A 56 -8.91 12.66 -8.58
C ASN A 56 -8.28 11.29 -8.84
N VAL A 57 -8.25 10.40 -7.85
CA VAL A 57 -7.67 9.06 -7.97
C VAL A 57 -8.75 8.10 -8.47
N LEU A 58 -8.50 7.49 -9.62
CA LEU A 58 -9.36 6.47 -10.22
C LEU A 58 -9.12 5.08 -9.62
N ASN A 59 -7.85 4.74 -9.44
CA ASN A 59 -7.45 3.42 -9.02
C ASN A 59 -6.21 3.49 -8.14
N ILE A 60 -6.11 2.55 -7.21
CA ILE A 60 -4.95 2.37 -6.33
C ILE A 60 -4.49 0.93 -6.47
N GLU A 61 -3.25 0.74 -6.90
CA GLU A 61 -2.62 -0.58 -6.89
C GLU A 61 -1.56 -0.69 -5.81
N VAL A 62 -1.57 -1.83 -5.12
CA VAL A 62 -0.52 -2.18 -4.15
C VAL A 62 0.25 -3.38 -4.67
N HIS A 63 1.55 -3.20 -4.86
CA HIS A 63 2.50 -4.24 -5.26
C HIS A 63 3.46 -4.49 -4.10
N GLY A 64 4.00 -5.70 -3.98
CA GLY A 64 5.02 -5.99 -2.98
C GLY A 64 5.68 -7.33 -3.23
N LYS A 65 6.84 -7.51 -2.59
CA LYS A 65 7.73 -8.65 -2.80
C LYS A 65 7.70 -9.52 -1.55
N GLU A 66 7.26 -10.77 -1.71
CA GLU A 66 7.34 -11.89 -0.75
C GLU A 66 6.11 -12.21 0.14
N LEU A 67 5.86 -13.52 0.22
CA LEU A 67 4.89 -14.24 1.02
C LEU A 67 5.30 -14.24 2.51
N LYS A 68 4.35 -14.04 3.41
CA LYS A 68 4.50 -14.41 4.83
C LYS A 68 4.68 -15.93 4.90
N LEU A 69 5.90 -16.41 5.15
CA LEU A 69 6.11 -17.77 5.66
C LEU A 69 5.83 -17.74 7.17
N GLU A 70 4.56 -17.88 7.55
CA GLU A 70 4.20 -18.18 8.94
C GLU A 70 4.53 -19.65 9.21
N LYS A 71 5.67 -19.90 9.86
CA LYS A 71 5.99 -21.21 10.40
C LYS A 71 5.09 -21.44 11.63
N LEU A 72 4.00 -22.17 11.44
CA LEU A 72 3.17 -22.67 12.54
C LEU A 72 3.95 -23.78 13.26
N GLU A 73 4.53 -23.45 14.42
CA GLU A 73 5.07 -24.47 15.32
C GLU A 73 3.91 -25.03 16.15
N LEU A 74 3.53 -26.27 15.84
CA LEU A 74 2.64 -27.07 16.69
C LEU A 74 3.44 -27.46 17.93
N LYS A 75 3.03 -26.94 19.10
CA LYS A 75 3.51 -27.42 20.39
C LYS A 75 2.88 -28.80 20.64
N ASN A 76 3.71 -29.84 20.65
CA ASN A 76 3.37 -31.14 21.23
C ASN A 76 3.48 -31.08 22.74
#